data_AF-A0A4Z2IUP9-F1
#
_entry.id   AF-A0A4Z2IUP9-F1
#
_cell.length_a   1.000
_cell.length_b   1.000
_cell.length_c   1.000
_cell.angle_alpha   90.00
_cell.angle_beta   90.00
_cell.angle_gamma   90.00
#
_symmetry.space_group_name_H-M   'P 1'
#
loop_
_entity.id
_entity.type
_entity.pdbx_description
1 polymer ?
#
loop_
_entity_poly.entity_id
_entity_poly.type
_entity_poly.pdbx_seq_one_letter_code
_entity_poly.pdbx_strand_id
1 'polypeptide(L)'
;MEKGFPPTQEEPPPYPGAPPYPSLSPPVSPPMPPSVPHYAEADIVSLQGVSGNNTYAVPASSSPGADGAPLPELPRQCLIFKEKLGEGQFGEVHLCEIENPGDLPNLEFPFNVRKGRPLLVAVKILRPDASKNARNDFLKEVKILSRLKDPNIIRLLGVCVSSDPLCMVTEYMECGDLNQYLSHRVLLDKTGLSHNTPTISYPALIAMASQIASGMKFLASLNFVHRDLATRNCLVGGERGESGEDQGGERHIKIADFGMSRNLYAGDYYRIQGRAVLPIRWMAWECILMGKFTTASDMWAFGVTLWEMLSVCQEQPYSNLTDEQVIDNAGEFFRDQGRQVYLSRPAVCPQGLYELMLSCWNRDCKLRPSFADIHSFLTEDAMNMV
;
A
#
# COMPACT_ATOMS: atom_id res chain seq x y z
N MET A 1 -2.29 -9.98 -58.35
CA MET A 1 -2.94 -8.66 -58.52
C MET A 1 -2.30 -7.70 -57.53
N GLU A 2 -1.10 -7.25 -57.87
CA GLU A 2 -0.47 -6.07 -57.29
C GLU A 2 -0.90 -4.88 -58.15
N LYS A 3 -1.25 -3.75 -57.54
CA LYS A 3 -1.41 -2.48 -58.25
C LYS A 3 -0.53 -1.43 -57.59
N GLY A 4 0.54 -1.09 -58.29
CA GLY A 4 1.49 -0.05 -57.95
C GLY A 4 1.03 1.36 -58.33
N PHE A 5 1.79 2.32 -57.82
CA PHE A 5 1.75 3.75 -58.14
C PHE A 5 2.24 4.03 -59.58
N PRO A 6 1.77 5.13 -60.21
CA PRO A 6 2.71 6.17 -60.70
C PRO A 6 2.08 7.60 -60.78
N PRO A 7 2.77 8.62 -61.33
CA PRO A 7 4.14 9.08 -61.06
C PRO A 7 4.18 10.58 -60.64
N THR A 8 5.35 11.01 -60.17
CA THR A 8 5.76 12.40 -59.89
C THR A 8 5.65 13.31 -61.12
N GLN A 9 5.00 14.48 -60.97
CA GLN A 9 5.07 15.57 -61.95
C GLN A 9 6.24 16.50 -61.61
N GLU A 10 7.18 16.61 -62.56
CA GLU A 10 8.26 17.61 -62.61
C GLU A 10 7.68 18.99 -62.97
N GLU A 11 8.14 20.04 -62.29
CA GLU A 11 7.82 21.43 -62.62
C GLU A 11 8.60 21.92 -63.86
N PRO A 12 8.02 22.78 -64.71
CA PRO A 12 8.70 23.34 -65.88
C PRO A 12 9.71 24.45 -65.50
N PRO A 13 10.73 24.73 -66.35
CA PRO A 13 11.80 25.67 -66.03
C PRO A 13 11.34 27.15 -66.11
N PRO A 14 12.05 28.08 -65.43
CA PRO A 14 11.57 29.44 -65.25
C PRO A 14 11.81 30.32 -66.50
N TYR A 15 10.85 31.20 -66.78
CA TYR A 15 11.02 32.31 -67.72
C TYR A 15 11.94 33.39 -67.12
N PRO A 16 12.87 33.98 -67.90
CA PRO A 16 13.77 35.02 -67.41
C PRO A 16 13.05 36.38 -67.34
N GLY A 17 13.01 36.99 -66.14
CA GLY A 17 12.60 38.40 -65.97
C GLY A 17 11.58 38.75 -64.87
N ALA A 18 11.21 37.83 -63.97
CA ALA A 18 10.28 38.15 -62.88
C ALA A 18 11.01 38.71 -61.63
N PRO A 19 10.46 39.73 -60.94
CA PRO A 19 11.02 40.26 -59.69
C PRO A 19 10.94 39.22 -58.56
N PRO A 20 11.83 39.26 -57.55
CA PRO A 20 11.87 38.26 -56.49
C PRO A 20 10.55 38.25 -55.70
N TYR A 21 9.94 37.07 -55.55
CA TYR A 21 8.78 36.87 -54.69
C TYR A 21 9.17 37.14 -53.22
N PRO A 22 8.35 37.89 -52.46
CA PRO A 22 8.57 38.07 -51.03
C PRO A 22 8.37 36.74 -50.32
N SER A 23 9.26 36.43 -49.37
CA SER A 23 9.19 35.23 -48.54
C SER A 23 7.84 35.16 -47.83
N LEU A 24 7.03 34.15 -48.19
CA LEU A 24 5.80 33.83 -47.48
C LEU A 24 6.14 33.28 -46.09
N SER A 25 6.07 34.15 -45.09
CA SER A 25 5.92 33.72 -43.69
C SER A 25 4.53 33.07 -43.55
N PRO A 26 4.42 31.87 -42.96
CA PRO A 26 3.12 31.27 -42.67
C PRO A 26 2.29 32.15 -41.70
N PRO A 27 0.96 32.05 -41.74
CA PRO A 27 0.05 33.00 -41.09
C PRO A 27 0.25 33.05 -39.57
N VAL A 28 0.27 34.27 -39.04
CA VAL A 28 0.29 34.57 -37.61
C VAL A 28 -1.01 34.07 -36.99
N SER A 29 -0.94 32.99 -36.22
CA SER A 29 -2.01 32.55 -35.33
C SER A 29 -2.32 33.66 -34.30
N PRO A 30 -3.60 33.88 -33.92
CA PRO A 30 -3.92 34.80 -32.83
C PRO A 30 -3.17 34.36 -31.56
N PRO A 31 -2.79 35.29 -30.67
CA PRO A 31 -2.04 34.95 -29.46
C PRO A 31 -2.84 33.91 -28.68
N MET A 32 -2.23 32.74 -28.47
CA MET A 32 -2.76 31.75 -27.54
C MET A 32 -2.96 32.44 -26.19
N PRO A 33 -4.06 32.16 -25.46
CA PRO A 33 -4.16 32.55 -24.06
C PRO A 33 -2.91 32.02 -23.34
N PRO A 34 -2.37 32.75 -22.36
CA PRO A 34 -1.10 32.40 -21.73
C PRO A 34 -1.13 30.93 -21.36
N SER A 35 -0.18 30.17 -21.92
CA SER A 35 0.06 28.78 -21.57
C SER A 35 0.05 28.68 -20.05
N VAL A 36 -0.97 28.01 -19.53
CA VAL A 36 -1.09 27.74 -18.09
C VAL A 36 0.20 27.05 -17.67
N PRO A 37 0.92 27.54 -16.64
CA PRO A 37 2.21 26.97 -16.27
C PRO A 37 2.06 25.46 -16.04
N HIS A 38 3.00 24.67 -16.56
CA HIS A 38 3.19 23.26 -16.24
C HIS A 38 3.43 23.11 -14.73
N TYR A 39 2.35 23.07 -13.94
CA TYR A 39 2.39 22.84 -12.49
C TYR A 39 2.80 21.41 -12.12
N ALA A 40 2.92 20.50 -13.10
CA ALA A 40 3.29 19.11 -12.84
C ALA A 40 4.80 18.91 -12.64
N GLU A 41 5.66 19.81 -13.15
CA GLU A 41 7.13 19.65 -13.03
C GLU A 41 7.78 20.54 -11.98
N ALA A 42 7.16 21.68 -11.63
CA ALA A 42 7.62 22.56 -10.57
C ALA A 42 6.58 22.56 -9.45
N ASP A 43 7.01 22.20 -8.23
CA ASP A 43 6.20 22.16 -6.99
C ASP A 43 5.46 20.87 -6.65
N ILE A 44 6.00 19.69 -7.00
CA ILE A 44 5.93 18.58 -6.04
C ILE A 44 6.75 19.06 -4.82
N VAL A 45 6.04 19.56 -3.81
CA VAL A 45 6.53 20.27 -2.63
C VAL A 45 7.76 19.59 -2.02
N SER A 46 8.74 20.40 -1.61
CA SER A 46 9.82 19.98 -0.71
C SER A 46 9.20 19.47 0.59
N LEU A 47 8.96 18.17 0.65
CA LEU A 47 8.40 17.46 1.78
C LEU A 47 9.33 17.60 3.02
N GLN A 48 9.18 18.70 3.76
CA GLN A 48 9.77 18.84 5.09
C GLN A 48 9.20 17.75 5.99
N GLY A 49 10.05 16.84 6.45
CA GLY A 49 9.67 15.65 7.21
C GLY A 49 9.84 14.32 6.48
N VAL A 50 10.30 14.33 5.21
CA VAL A 50 10.54 13.11 4.43
C VAL A 50 12.04 12.93 4.15
N SER A 51 12.83 13.11 5.21
CA SER A 51 14.21 12.61 5.27
C SER A 51 14.21 11.33 6.11
N GLY A 52 13.97 10.19 5.45
CA GLY A 52 13.95 8.86 6.08
C GLY A 52 12.92 7.94 5.44
N ASN A 53 13.17 6.63 5.48
CA ASN A 53 12.29 5.60 4.92
C ASN A 53 11.02 5.35 5.74
N ASN A 54 10.85 6.06 6.86
CA ASN A 54 9.75 5.85 7.78
C ASN A 54 8.46 6.48 7.24
N THR A 55 7.52 5.58 6.94
CA THR A 55 6.19 5.86 6.41
C THR A 55 5.33 6.67 7.40
N TYR A 56 5.67 6.70 8.69
CA TYR A 56 4.80 7.30 9.72
C TYR A 56 5.02 8.80 9.96
N ALA A 57 3.93 9.56 10.12
CA ALA A 57 3.95 10.79 10.93
C ALA A 57 3.33 10.49 12.27
N VAL A 58 4.08 10.75 13.33
CA VAL A 58 3.51 10.97 14.65
C VAL A 58 3.42 12.49 14.83
N PRO A 59 2.29 13.06 15.30
CA PRO A 59 2.25 14.48 15.63
C PRO A 59 3.34 14.83 16.64
N ALA A 60 4.02 15.96 16.43
CA ALA A 60 5.12 16.47 17.26
C ALA A 60 4.71 16.89 18.69
N SER A 61 3.54 16.48 19.16
CA SER A 61 2.93 16.93 20.41
C SER A 61 2.25 15.78 21.13
N SER A 62 3.06 14.86 21.63
CA SER A 62 2.88 14.31 22.97
C SER A 62 4.29 14.17 23.56
N SER A 63 4.61 15.05 24.51
CA SER A 63 5.72 14.82 25.44
C SER A 63 5.56 13.41 26.04
N PRO A 64 6.66 12.68 26.30
CA PRO A 64 6.60 11.26 26.59
C PRO A 64 5.86 10.99 27.90
N GLY A 65 4.62 10.53 27.80
CA GLY A 65 3.97 9.78 28.86
C GLY A 65 4.69 8.44 28.96
N ALA A 66 5.51 8.30 30.01
CA ALA A 66 6.33 7.14 30.32
C ALA A 66 5.50 5.98 30.91
N ASP A 67 4.44 5.55 30.24
CA ASP A 67 3.52 4.50 30.74
C ASP A 67 3.38 3.32 29.77
N GLY A 68 4.48 2.91 29.15
CA GLY A 68 4.60 1.59 28.52
C GLY A 68 5.53 0.73 29.35
N ALA A 69 5.09 -0.47 29.76
CA ALA A 69 6.00 -1.47 30.30
C ALA A 69 7.18 -1.65 29.32
N PRO A 70 8.43 -1.75 29.80
CA PRO A 70 9.58 -1.92 28.92
C PRO A 70 9.38 -3.14 28.03
N LEU A 71 9.56 -2.96 26.72
CA LEU A 71 9.52 -4.06 25.75
C LEU A 71 10.51 -5.16 26.16
N PRO A 72 10.15 -6.44 26.00
CA PRO A 72 11.06 -7.55 26.28
C PRO A 72 12.32 -7.49 25.39
N GLU A 73 13.49 -7.36 26.01
CA GLU A 73 14.78 -7.62 25.35
C GLU A 73 15.00 -9.13 25.33
N LEU A 74 15.01 -9.71 24.13
CA LEU A 74 15.13 -11.14 23.92
C LEU A 74 16.60 -11.58 23.82
N PRO A 75 17.02 -12.66 24.50
CA PRO A 75 18.32 -13.26 24.29
C PRO A 75 18.41 -13.77 22.85
N ARG A 76 19.30 -13.20 22.02
CA ARG A 76 19.38 -13.54 20.58
C ARG A 76 19.52 -15.05 20.32
N GLN A 77 20.16 -15.80 21.22
CA GLN A 77 20.30 -17.25 21.09
C GLN A 77 18.97 -18.03 21.13
N CYS A 78 17.86 -17.43 21.60
CA CYS A 78 16.55 -18.08 21.58
C CYS A 78 15.85 -17.99 20.21
N LEU A 79 16.39 -17.21 19.27
CA LEU A 79 15.85 -17.03 17.92
C LEU A 79 16.55 -18.00 16.97
N ILE A 80 15.94 -19.16 16.74
CA ILE A 80 16.49 -20.20 15.86
C ILE A 80 16.03 -19.92 14.43
N PHE A 81 16.94 -19.49 13.58
CA PHE A 81 16.66 -19.22 12.16
C PHE A 81 16.10 -20.45 11.44
N LYS A 82 15.10 -20.24 10.58
CA LYS A 82 14.50 -21.26 9.71
C LYS A 82 14.65 -20.90 8.24
N GLU A 83 14.14 -19.74 7.84
CA GLU A 83 14.18 -19.28 6.46
C GLU A 83 14.22 -17.76 6.37
N LYS A 84 14.68 -17.24 5.23
CA LYS A 84 14.62 -15.81 4.91
C LYS A 84 13.27 -15.53 4.23
N LEU A 85 12.45 -14.69 4.86
CA LEU A 85 11.13 -14.29 4.35
C LEU A 85 11.21 -13.14 3.35
N GLY A 86 12.18 -12.24 3.54
CA GLY A 86 12.32 -11.08 2.66
C GLY A 86 13.56 -10.25 2.92
N GLU A 87 13.81 -9.31 2.02
CA GLU A 87 14.90 -8.34 2.10
C GLU A 87 14.40 -6.97 1.68
N GLY A 88 14.71 -5.97 2.52
CA GLY A 88 14.48 -4.56 2.24
C GLY A 88 15.79 -3.81 2.03
N GLN A 89 15.68 -2.48 1.87
CA GLN A 89 16.85 -1.63 1.58
C GLN A 89 17.93 -1.63 2.68
N PHE A 90 17.56 -1.84 3.95
CA PHE A 90 18.49 -1.71 5.08
C PHE A 90 18.54 -2.93 5.99
N GLY A 91 17.79 -3.98 5.67
CA GLY A 91 17.60 -5.11 6.57
C GLY A 91 16.93 -6.29 5.88
N GLU A 92 16.86 -7.38 6.61
CA GLU A 92 16.23 -8.63 6.19
C GLU A 92 15.16 -9.02 7.19
N VAL A 93 14.19 -9.83 6.77
CA VAL A 93 13.27 -10.50 7.69
C VAL A 93 13.41 -12.00 7.54
N HIS A 94 13.56 -12.65 8.68
CA HIS A 94 13.74 -14.08 8.79
C HIS A 94 12.57 -14.69 9.56
N LEU A 95 12.17 -15.89 9.20
CA LEU A 95 11.38 -16.76 10.05
C LEU A 95 12.32 -17.38 11.07
N CYS A 96 12.00 -17.20 12.35
CA CYS A 96 12.70 -17.85 13.44
C CYS A 96 11.72 -18.65 14.30
N GLU A 97 12.25 -19.61 15.03
CA GLU A 97 11.53 -20.42 16.01
C GLU A 97 12.09 -20.16 17.41
N ILE A 98 11.19 -20.04 18.39
CA ILE A 98 11.49 -20.02 19.82
C ILE A 98 11.00 -21.35 20.39
N GLU A 99 11.91 -22.24 20.78
CA GLU A 99 11.57 -23.61 21.24
C GLU A 99 10.74 -23.62 22.53
N ASN A 100 11.17 -22.85 23.53
CA ASN A 100 10.55 -22.81 24.87
C ASN A 100 10.03 -21.40 25.16
N PRO A 101 8.93 -20.96 24.51
CA PRO A 101 8.40 -19.61 24.71
C PRO A 101 8.10 -19.34 26.19
N GLY A 102 7.61 -20.34 26.93
CA GLY A 102 7.28 -20.22 28.36
C GLY A 102 8.45 -19.86 29.29
N ASP A 103 9.70 -20.02 28.83
CA ASP A 103 10.90 -19.65 29.61
C ASP A 103 11.26 -18.16 29.46
N LEU A 104 10.59 -17.43 28.56
CA LEU A 104 10.82 -16.01 28.33
C LEU A 104 9.88 -15.16 29.19
N PRO A 105 10.35 -14.56 30.30
CA PRO A 105 9.52 -13.68 31.11
C PRO A 105 9.11 -12.45 30.29
N ASN A 106 7.86 -12.02 30.46
CA ASN A 106 7.27 -10.82 29.84
C ASN A 106 6.93 -10.89 28.35
N LEU A 107 7.07 -12.03 27.68
CA LEU A 107 6.49 -12.16 26.34
C LEU A 107 4.96 -12.24 26.48
N GLU A 108 4.25 -11.15 26.15
CA GLU A 108 2.80 -11.18 25.98
C GLU A 108 2.50 -12.05 24.75
N PHE A 109 2.27 -13.34 24.98
CA PHE A 109 1.99 -14.28 23.91
C PHE A 109 0.67 -13.90 23.23
N PRO A 110 0.64 -13.84 21.88
CA PRO A 110 -0.62 -13.85 21.16
C PRO A 110 -1.39 -15.14 21.47
N PHE A 111 -2.70 -15.11 21.25
CA PHE A 111 -3.67 -16.18 21.55
C PHE A 111 -3.33 -17.59 21.00
N ASN A 112 -2.30 -17.74 20.15
CA ASN A 112 -1.96 -18.96 19.43
C ASN A 112 -0.81 -19.80 20.04
N VAL A 113 -0.21 -19.40 21.17
CA VAL A 113 0.85 -20.21 21.79
C VAL A 113 0.25 -21.43 22.50
N ARG A 114 0.21 -22.57 21.80
CA ARG A 114 -0.14 -23.86 22.41
C ARG A 114 0.99 -24.29 23.34
N LYS A 115 0.67 -24.52 24.61
CA LYS A 115 1.63 -24.98 25.62
C LYS A 115 2.39 -26.21 25.11
N GLY A 116 3.73 -26.15 25.11
CA GLY A 116 4.59 -27.23 24.66
C GLY A 116 4.84 -27.31 23.15
N ARG A 117 4.48 -26.27 22.38
CA ARG A 117 4.89 -26.14 20.97
C ARG A 117 5.86 -24.97 20.79
N PRO A 118 6.81 -25.08 19.85
CA PRO A 118 7.64 -23.94 19.46
C PRO A 118 6.78 -22.79 18.90
N LEU A 119 7.26 -21.57 19.11
CA LEU A 119 6.63 -20.35 18.60
C LEU A 119 7.39 -19.85 17.36
N LEU A 120 6.70 -19.79 16.23
CA LEU A 120 7.21 -19.13 15.02
C LEU A 120 7.07 -17.61 15.14
N VAL A 121 8.12 -16.89 14.79
CA VAL A 121 8.20 -15.42 14.83
C VAL A 121 8.87 -14.88 13.57
N ALA A 122 8.47 -13.68 13.15
CA ALA A 122 9.17 -12.94 12.12
C ALA A 122 10.19 -11.99 12.76
N VAL A 123 11.44 -12.07 12.35
CA VAL A 123 12.55 -11.31 12.91
C VAL A 123 13.12 -10.36 11.86
N LYS A 124 12.88 -9.06 12.03
CA LYS A 124 13.48 -8.01 11.19
C LYS A 124 14.84 -7.63 11.75
N ILE A 125 15.88 -7.82 10.94
CA ILE A 125 17.29 -7.61 11.30
C ILE A 125 17.82 -6.43 10.50
N LEU A 126 18.38 -5.44 11.19
CA LEU A 126 19.10 -4.34 10.56
C LEU A 126 20.50 -4.82 10.12
N ARG A 127 20.90 -4.55 8.88
CA ARG A 127 22.23 -4.95 8.40
C ARG A 127 23.35 -4.24 9.16
N PRO A 128 24.52 -4.88 9.38
CA PRO A 128 25.65 -4.27 10.07
C PRO A 128 26.21 -3.02 9.36
N ASP A 129 26.09 -2.95 8.04
CA ASP A 129 26.55 -1.83 7.21
C ASP A 129 25.50 -0.71 7.06
N ALA A 130 24.35 -0.83 7.73
CA ALA A 130 23.30 0.18 7.66
C ALA A 130 23.78 1.54 8.20
N SER A 131 23.37 2.62 7.52
CA SER A 131 23.72 3.99 7.92
C SER A 131 23.18 4.34 9.30
N LYS A 132 23.78 5.34 9.96
CA LYS A 132 23.28 5.89 11.23
C LYS A 132 21.82 6.35 11.15
N ASN A 133 21.40 6.88 9.98
CA ASN A 133 20.02 7.27 9.74
C ASN A 133 19.10 6.06 9.72
N ALA A 134 19.47 5.00 9.01
CA ALA A 134 18.71 3.74 8.98
C ALA A 134 18.61 3.10 10.38
N ARG A 135 19.67 3.15 11.18
CA ARG A 135 19.65 2.71 12.58
C ARG A 135 18.67 3.51 13.43
N ASN A 136 18.68 4.85 13.31
CA ASN A 136 17.77 5.72 14.03
C ASN A 136 16.31 5.48 13.62
N ASP A 137 16.08 5.27 12.32
CA ASP A 137 14.75 4.99 11.77
C ASP A 137 14.22 3.65 12.27
N PHE A 138 15.07 2.61 12.35
CA PHE A 138 14.74 1.32 12.95
C PHE A 138 14.34 1.46 14.43
N LEU A 139 15.10 2.22 15.23
CA LEU A 139 14.78 2.44 16.65
C LEU A 139 13.51 3.29 16.86
N LYS A 140 13.20 4.21 15.93
CA LYS A 140 11.91 4.91 15.93
C LYS A 140 10.76 3.95 15.62
N GLU A 141 10.94 3.05 14.66
CA GLU A 141 9.97 2.02 14.29
C GLU A 141 9.67 1.11 15.49
N VAL A 142 10.69 0.64 16.21
CA VAL A 142 10.55 -0.10 17.48
C VAL A 142 9.64 0.66 18.47
N LYS A 143 9.92 1.95 18.71
CA LYS A 143 9.14 2.76 19.65
C LYS A 143 7.69 2.93 19.20
N ILE A 144 7.46 3.07 17.91
CA ILE A 144 6.11 3.16 17.35
C ILE A 144 5.37 1.85 17.56
N LEU A 145 5.91 0.73 17.07
CA LEU A 145 5.29 -0.59 17.14
C LEU A 145 5.04 -1.05 18.59
N SER A 146 5.90 -0.64 19.54
CA SER A 146 5.73 -0.93 20.97
C SER A 146 4.38 -0.46 21.55
N ARG A 147 3.78 0.57 20.95
CA ARG A 147 2.55 1.20 21.40
C ARG A 147 1.31 0.64 20.71
N LEU A 148 1.48 -0.16 19.66
CA LEU A 148 0.38 -0.66 18.85
C LEU A 148 -0.07 -2.02 19.39
N LYS A 149 -1.21 -2.02 20.09
CA LYS A 149 -1.82 -3.22 20.66
C LYS A 149 -3.27 -3.34 20.19
N ASP A 150 -3.47 -4.02 19.06
CA ASP A 150 -4.78 -4.29 18.48
C ASP A 150 -4.77 -5.68 17.80
N PRO A 151 -5.90 -6.42 17.71
CA PRO A 151 -5.95 -7.71 17.04
C PRO A 151 -5.59 -7.66 15.55
N ASN A 152 -5.90 -6.55 14.87
CA ASN A 152 -5.72 -6.37 13.43
C ASN A 152 -4.51 -5.51 13.06
N ILE A 153 -3.62 -5.25 14.01
CA ILE A 153 -2.30 -4.63 13.79
C ILE A 153 -1.21 -5.64 14.19
N ILE A 154 -0.13 -5.71 13.42
CA ILE A 154 0.99 -6.60 13.73
C ILE A 154 1.60 -6.31 15.10
N ARG A 155 1.73 -7.33 15.96
CA ARG A 155 2.28 -7.16 17.31
C ARG A 155 3.80 -7.28 17.30
N LEU A 156 4.46 -6.29 17.90
CA LEU A 156 5.84 -6.42 18.35
C LEU A 156 5.89 -7.23 19.65
N LEU A 157 6.54 -8.39 19.60
CA LEU A 157 6.66 -9.32 20.73
C LEU A 157 7.89 -8.97 21.59
N GLY A 158 9.00 -8.61 20.94
CA GLY A 158 10.24 -8.27 21.62
C GLY A 158 11.28 -7.69 20.68
N VAL A 159 12.44 -7.38 21.23
CA VAL A 159 13.55 -6.74 20.50
C VAL A 159 14.90 -7.33 20.91
N CYS A 160 15.91 -7.17 20.07
CA CYS A 160 17.31 -7.34 20.45
C CYS A 160 18.03 -6.03 20.09
N VAL A 161 18.14 -5.08 21.03
CA VAL A 161 18.72 -3.75 20.76
C VAL A 161 19.94 -3.42 21.62
N SER A 162 20.32 -4.29 22.56
CA SER A 162 21.49 -4.09 23.43
C SER A 162 22.83 -4.31 22.72
N SER A 163 22.82 -5.04 21.61
CA SER A 163 24.01 -5.31 20.79
C SER A 163 23.64 -5.48 19.32
N ASP A 164 24.60 -5.34 18.42
CA ASP A 164 24.38 -5.57 17.00
C ASP A 164 24.38 -7.07 16.65
N PRO A 165 23.67 -7.49 15.58
CA PRO A 165 22.72 -6.68 14.80
C PRO A 165 21.41 -6.39 15.56
N LEU A 166 20.78 -5.24 15.28
CA LEU A 166 19.50 -4.87 15.90
C LEU A 166 18.37 -5.73 15.32
N CYS A 167 17.51 -6.25 16.20
CA CYS A 167 16.37 -7.08 15.80
C CYS A 167 15.03 -6.56 16.36
N MET A 168 13.98 -6.67 15.56
CA MET A 168 12.58 -6.61 15.98
C MET A 168 11.95 -7.97 15.78
N VAL A 169 11.22 -8.46 16.79
CA VAL A 169 10.56 -9.76 16.77
C VAL A 169 9.06 -9.55 16.80
N THR A 170 8.37 -9.93 15.73
CA THR A 170 6.91 -9.82 15.60
C THR A 170 6.26 -11.19 15.50
N GLU A 171 4.93 -11.22 15.58
CA GLU A 171 4.15 -12.38 15.17
C GLU A 171 4.52 -12.81 13.74
N TYR A 172 4.54 -14.11 13.50
CA TYR A 172 4.61 -14.68 12.15
C TYR A 172 3.18 -14.92 11.62
N MET A 173 2.98 -14.62 10.33
CA MET A 173 1.69 -14.76 9.63
C MET A 173 1.88 -15.75 8.48
N GLU A 174 1.32 -16.95 8.62
CA GLU A 174 1.70 -18.15 7.85
C GLU A 174 1.30 -18.13 6.37
N CYS A 175 0.35 -17.25 6.01
CA CYS A 175 -0.13 -17.10 4.66
C CYS A 175 0.54 -15.95 3.89
N GLY A 176 1.51 -15.25 4.49
CA GLY A 176 2.22 -14.15 3.85
C GLY A 176 1.37 -12.89 3.72
N ASP A 177 1.67 -12.06 2.72
CA ASP A 177 0.90 -10.84 2.47
C ASP A 177 -0.43 -11.11 1.73
N LEU A 178 -1.41 -10.23 1.95
CA LEU A 178 -2.76 -10.35 1.43
C LEU A 178 -2.81 -10.22 -0.09
N ASN A 179 -1.88 -9.48 -0.69
CA ASN A 179 -1.83 -9.33 -2.14
C ASN A 179 -1.53 -10.68 -2.81
N GLN A 180 -0.43 -11.34 -2.42
CA GLN A 180 -0.11 -12.69 -2.89
C GLN A 180 -1.17 -13.72 -2.51
N TYR A 181 -1.72 -13.62 -1.29
CA TYR A 181 -2.74 -14.55 -0.83
C TYR A 181 -3.99 -14.54 -1.71
N LEU A 182 -4.44 -13.34 -2.12
CA LEU A 182 -5.60 -13.19 -2.99
C LEU A 182 -5.27 -13.47 -4.45
N SER A 183 -4.12 -13.04 -4.97
CA SER A 183 -3.77 -13.21 -6.40
C SER A 183 -3.72 -14.67 -6.88
N HIS A 184 -3.52 -15.62 -5.95
CA HIS A 184 -3.54 -17.06 -6.24
C HIS A 184 -4.94 -17.70 -6.16
N ARG A 185 -6.01 -16.91 -6.03
CA ARG A 185 -7.38 -17.38 -5.81
C ARG A 185 -8.34 -16.92 -6.89
N VAL A 186 -9.41 -17.69 -7.03
CA VAL A 186 -10.56 -17.34 -7.89
C VAL A 186 -11.80 -17.13 -7.04
N LEU A 187 -12.60 -16.12 -7.38
CA LEU A 187 -13.87 -15.87 -6.72
C LEU A 187 -14.85 -17.02 -6.91
N LEU A 188 -15.43 -17.49 -5.80
CA LEU A 188 -16.41 -18.57 -5.76
C LEU A 188 -17.77 -18.09 -6.29
N ASP A 189 -17.92 -17.99 -7.62
CA ASP A 189 -19.19 -17.65 -8.29
C ASP A 189 -19.17 -18.00 -9.80
N LYS A 190 -18.08 -17.73 -10.54
CA LYS A 190 -18.27 -17.47 -11.98
C LYS A 190 -18.23 -18.60 -12.99
N THR A 191 -17.66 -19.77 -12.75
CA THR A 191 -17.75 -20.91 -13.69
C THR A 191 -17.17 -22.15 -13.03
N GLY A 192 -17.76 -23.32 -13.32
CA GLY A 192 -17.48 -24.61 -12.69
C GLY A 192 -16.01 -24.89 -12.34
N LEU A 193 -15.85 -25.55 -11.19
CA LEU A 193 -14.63 -26.01 -10.57
C LEU A 193 -13.58 -26.47 -11.59
N SER A 194 -12.55 -25.65 -11.83
CA SER A 194 -11.24 -26.21 -12.15
C SER A 194 -10.74 -26.84 -10.86
N HIS A 195 -10.74 -28.18 -10.80
CA HIS A 195 -10.64 -28.99 -9.58
C HIS A 195 -9.39 -28.77 -8.69
N ASN A 196 -8.53 -27.77 -8.97
CA ASN A 196 -7.30 -27.51 -8.23
C ASN A 196 -7.00 -26.03 -7.91
N THR A 197 -7.88 -25.06 -8.23
CA THR A 197 -7.59 -23.64 -7.92
C THR A 197 -8.19 -23.23 -6.58
N PRO A 198 -7.39 -22.69 -5.63
CA PRO A 198 -7.92 -22.16 -4.38
C PRO A 198 -8.98 -21.08 -4.65
N THR A 199 -10.06 -21.07 -3.88
CA THR A 199 -11.15 -20.10 -4.06
C THR A 199 -11.23 -19.11 -2.89
N ILE A 200 -11.94 -18.01 -3.10
CA ILE A 200 -12.34 -17.07 -2.05
C ILE A 200 -13.80 -16.65 -2.26
N SER A 201 -14.61 -16.67 -1.20
CA SER A 201 -16.00 -16.23 -1.26
C SER A 201 -16.10 -14.73 -1.00
N TYR A 202 -17.17 -14.10 -1.51
CA TYR A 202 -17.43 -12.69 -1.23
C TYR A 202 -17.56 -12.39 0.27
N PRO A 203 -18.32 -13.16 1.08
CA PRO A 203 -18.37 -12.93 2.53
C PRO A 203 -17.00 -13.00 3.21
N ALA A 204 -16.11 -13.91 2.76
CA ALA A 204 -14.74 -13.98 3.28
C ALA A 204 -13.92 -12.73 2.93
N LEU A 205 -14.06 -12.16 1.73
CA LEU A 205 -13.43 -10.89 1.37
C LEU A 205 -13.91 -9.74 2.26
N ILE A 206 -15.23 -9.63 2.49
CA ILE A 206 -15.80 -8.59 3.35
C ILE A 206 -15.35 -8.78 4.81
N ALA A 207 -15.24 -10.02 5.31
CA ALA A 207 -14.73 -10.32 6.65
C ALA A 207 -13.25 -9.95 6.81
N MET A 208 -12.44 -10.12 5.77
CA MET A 208 -11.04 -9.66 5.77
C MET A 208 -10.97 -8.13 5.68
N ALA A 209 -11.83 -7.50 4.88
CA ALA A 209 -11.86 -6.04 4.73
C ALA A 209 -12.31 -5.33 6.02
N SER A 210 -13.28 -5.90 6.73
CA SER A 210 -13.74 -5.37 8.02
C SER A 210 -12.62 -5.41 9.06
N GLN A 211 -11.80 -6.47 9.08
CA GLN A 211 -10.61 -6.55 9.92
C GLN A 211 -9.59 -5.44 9.63
N ILE A 212 -9.35 -5.12 8.35
CA ILE A 212 -8.49 -3.98 7.97
C ILE A 212 -9.10 -2.66 8.46
N ALA A 213 -10.41 -2.47 8.25
CA ALA A 213 -11.11 -1.27 8.74
C ALA A 213 -11.03 -1.14 10.27
N SER A 214 -11.11 -2.25 11.01
CA SER A 214 -10.95 -2.31 12.46
C SER A 214 -9.55 -1.86 12.90
N GLY A 215 -8.51 -2.41 12.28
CA GLY A 215 -7.12 -2.01 12.56
C GLY A 215 -6.87 -0.53 12.25
N MET A 216 -7.40 -0.03 11.14
CA MET A 216 -7.27 1.39 10.77
C MET A 216 -8.09 2.31 11.68
N LYS A 217 -9.24 1.87 12.19
CA LYS A 217 -10.00 2.57 13.24
C LYS A 217 -9.17 2.70 14.51
N PHE A 218 -8.46 1.64 14.91
CA PHE A 218 -7.54 1.71 16.05
C PHE A 218 -6.41 2.72 15.80
N LEU A 219 -5.72 2.67 14.65
CA LEU A 219 -4.67 3.64 14.32
C LEU A 219 -5.19 5.09 14.30
N ALA A 220 -6.37 5.31 13.72
CA ALA A 220 -7.03 6.60 13.71
C ALA A 220 -7.28 7.13 15.14
N SER A 221 -7.70 6.28 16.07
CA SER A 221 -7.92 6.65 17.47
C SER A 221 -6.66 7.13 18.20
N LEU A 222 -5.48 6.73 17.72
CA LEU A 222 -4.17 7.15 18.21
C LEU A 222 -3.60 8.35 17.45
N ASN A 223 -4.38 8.96 16.54
CA ASN A 223 -3.93 9.95 15.56
C ASN A 223 -2.71 9.48 14.74
N PHE A 224 -2.65 8.18 14.49
CA PHE A 224 -1.59 7.55 13.72
C PHE A 224 -1.99 7.47 12.26
N VAL A 225 -1.13 8.00 11.37
CA VAL A 225 -1.34 7.98 9.92
C VAL A 225 -0.43 6.91 9.31
N HIS A 226 -1.03 5.92 8.64
CA HIS A 226 -0.32 4.79 8.05
C HIS A 226 0.47 5.19 6.79
N ARG A 227 -0.13 6.01 5.91
CA ARG A 227 0.42 6.55 4.64
C ARG A 227 0.75 5.56 3.51
N ASP A 228 0.85 4.27 3.77
CA ASP A 228 1.07 3.23 2.73
C ASP A 228 0.13 2.04 2.92
N LEU A 229 -1.16 2.29 3.16
CA LEU A 229 -2.15 1.22 3.29
C LEU A 229 -2.43 0.62 1.91
N ALA A 230 -2.22 -0.69 1.78
CA ALA A 230 -2.45 -1.49 0.57
C ALA A 230 -2.49 -2.98 0.95
N THR A 231 -2.99 -3.84 0.06
CA THR A 231 -3.02 -5.29 0.31
C THR A 231 -1.62 -5.88 0.54
N ARG A 232 -0.59 -5.38 -0.14
CA ARG A 232 0.83 -5.76 0.05
C ARG A 232 1.38 -5.49 1.46
N ASN A 233 0.69 -4.65 2.23
CA ASN A 233 1.04 -4.24 3.60
C ASN A 233 0.00 -4.78 4.61
N CYS A 234 -0.78 -5.79 4.22
CA CYS A 234 -1.63 -6.57 5.12
C CYS A 234 -1.13 -8.01 5.11
N LEU A 235 -1.04 -8.65 6.27
CA LEU A 235 -0.63 -10.05 6.42
C LEU A 235 -1.81 -10.95 6.77
N VAL A 236 -1.75 -12.18 6.29
CA VAL A 236 -2.79 -13.20 6.46
C VAL A 236 -2.27 -14.32 7.37
N GLY A 237 -3.01 -14.59 8.44
CA GLY A 237 -2.70 -15.63 9.42
C GLY A 237 -3.62 -16.84 9.29
N GLY A 238 -3.26 -17.89 10.01
CA GLY A 238 -4.04 -19.12 10.12
C GLY A 238 -3.32 -20.31 9.51
N GLU A 239 -3.64 -21.51 10.01
CA GLU A 239 -2.98 -22.74 9.57
C GLU A 239 -3.24 -22.97 8.06
N ARG A 240 -2.17 -23.16 7.28
CA ARG A 240 -2.25 -23.92 6.02
C ARG A 240 -2.59 -25.34 6.45
N GLY A 241 -3.72 -25.90 6.00
CA GLY A 241 -4.08 -27.28 6.35
C GLY A 241 -2.92 -28.24 6.03
N GLU A 242 -2.74 -29.29 6.82
CA GLU A 242 -1.65 -30.27 6.66
C GLU A 242 -1.64 -30.95 5.26
N SER A 243 -2.76 -30.88 4.52
CA SER A 243 -2.94 -31.33 3.15
C SER A 243 -2.71 -30.25 2.08
N GLY A 244 -2.33 -29.03 2.45
CA GLY A 244 -2.27 -27.87 1.55
C GLY A 244 -3.65 -27.33 1.13
N GLU A 245 -4.73 -27.94 1.62
CA GLU A 245 -6.10 -27.51 1.36
C GLU A 245 -6.47 -26.38 2.32
N ASP A 246 -6.85 -25.25 1.74
CA ASP A 246 -7.47 -24.16 2.47
C ASP A 246 -8.89 -24.57 2.89
N GLN A 247 -9.11 -24.84 4.17
CA GLN A 247 -10.43 -25.20 4.70
C GLN A 247 -11.45 -24.04 4.71
N GLY A 248 -11.16 -22.89 4.08
CA GLY A 248 -12.12 -21.81 3.92
C GLY A 248 -12.57 -21.16 5.24
N GLY A 249 -11.84 -21.42 6.33
CA GLY A 249 -12.09 -20.83 7.63
C GLY A 249 -11.76 -19.33 7.66
N GLU A 250 -12.27 -18.64 8.68
CA GLU A 250 -11.98 -17.22 8.91
C GLU A 250 -10.46 -16.97 8.94
N ARG A 251 -9.99 -16.10 8.06
CA ARG A 251 -8.59 -15.68 8.00
C ARG A 251 -8.38 -14.45 8.85
N HIS A 252 -7.37 -14.49 9.71
CA HIS A 252 -6.97 -13.34 10.51
C HIS A 252 -6.11 -12.39 9.68
N ILE A 253 -6.48 -11.11 9.66
CA ILE A 253 -5.72 -10.06 8.98
C ILE A 253 -5.04 -9.16 9.99
N LYS A 254 -3.75 -8.89 9.77
CA LYS A 254 -3.00 -7.88 10.50
C LYS A 254 -2.35 -6.89 9.53
N ILE A 255 -2.61 -5.60 9.72
CA ILE A 255 -1.93 -4.53 8.99
C ILE A 255 -0.49 -4.48 9.49
N ALA A 256 0.45 -4.37 8.56
CA ALA A 256 1.87 -4.29 8.84
C ALA A 256 2.57 -3.32 7.89
N ASP A 257 3.69 -2.73 8.33
CA ASP A 257 4.52 -1.87 7.48
C ASP A 257 5.93 -2.44 7.42
N PHE A 258 6.07 -3.57 6.74
CA PHE A 258 7.37 -4.22 6.74
C PHE A 258 8.42 -3.51 5.87
N GLY A 259 8.05 -2.53 5.03
CA GLY A 259 8.99 -1.85 4.12
C GLY A 259 9.75 -2.80 3.16
N MET A 260 9.45 -4.11 3.23
CA MET A 260 10.05 -5.22 2.50
C MET A 260 9.33 -5.50 1.19
N SER A 261 8.04 -5.16 1.14
CA SER A 261 7.22 -5.21 -0.06
C SER A 261 7.86 -4.42 -1.20
N ARG A 262 8.66 -3.39 -0.91
CA ARG A 262 9.22 -2.46 -1.91
C ARG A 262 10.07 -3.09 -3.01
N ASN A 263 10.69 -4.27 -2.80
CA ASN A 263 11.44 -4.95 -3.86
C ASN A 263 10.52 -5.75 -4.79
N LEU A 264 9.60 -6.54 -4.24
CA LEU A 264 8.64 -7.31 -5.01
C LEU A 264 7.61 -6.41 -5.71
N TYR A 265 7.17 -5.36 -5.01
CA TYR A 265 6.16 -4.40 -5.44
C TYR A 265 6.80 -3.10 -5.94
N ALA A 266 8.01 -3.14 -6.51
CA ALA A 266 8.71 -1.94 -6.95
C ALA A 266 7.91 -1.09 -7.96
N GLY A 267 7.06 -1.74 -8.77
CA GLY A 267 6.15 -1.09 -9.73
C GLY A 267 4.95 -0.36 -9.10
N ASP A 268 4.69 -0.57 -7.80
CA ASP A 268 3.65 0.17 -7.07
C ASP A 268 4.15 1.54 -6.59
N TYR A 269 5.45 1.80 -6.70
CA TYR A 269 6.08 2.98 -6.15
C TYR A 269 6.73 3.85 -7.23
N TYR A 270 6.24 5.08 -7.32
CA TYR A 270 6.84 6.11 -8.14
C TYR A 270 8.11 6.66 -7.48
N ARG A 271 9.19 6.75 -8.25
CA ARG A 271 10.50 7.25 -7.80
C ARG A 271 10.85 8.53 -8.51
N ILE A 272 10.94 9.63 -7.75
CA ILE A 272 11.52 10.88 -8.25
C ILE A 272 12.98 10.92 -7.81
N GLN A 273 13.90 11.17 -8.75
CA GLN A 273 15.33 11.26 -8.44
C GLN A 273 15.58 12.29 -7.33
N GLY A 274 16.28 11.87 -6.28
CA GLY A 274 16.60 12.71 -5.12
C GLY A 274 15.43 13.02 -4.18
N ARG A 275 14.25 12.39 -4.35
CA ARG A 275 13.09 12.55 -3.46
C ARG A 275 12.57 11.21 -2.94
N ALA A 276 11.49 11.29 -2.17
CA ALA A 276 10.80 10.15 -1.59
C ALA A 276 10.24 9.19 -2.65
N VAL A 277 10.15 7.92 -2.27
CA VAL A 277 9.49 6.85 -3.03
C VAL A 277 8.02 6.81 -2.59
N LEU A 278 7.07 6.94 -3.51
CA LEU A 278 5.66 7.22 -3.20
C LEU A 278 4.69 6.21 -3.84
N PRO A 279 3.73 5.64 -3.08
CA PRO A 279 2.71 4.72 -3.61
C PRO A 279 1.56 5.49 -4.27
N ILE A 280 1.85 6.26 -5.33
CA ILE A 280 0.94 7.27 -5.90
C ILE A 280 -0.46 6.74 -6.30
N ARG A 281 -0.57 5.46 -6.62
CA ARG A 281 -1.84 4.81 -7.01
C ARG A 281 -2.81 4.60 -5.84
N TRP A 282 -2.32 4.63 -4.60
CA TRP A 282 -3.10 4.57 -3.36
C TRP A 282 -3.27 5.93 -2.68
N MET A 283 -2.53 6.94 -3.13
CA MET A 283 -2.49 8.25 -2.48
C MET A 283 -3.72 9.09 -2.85
N ALA A 284 -4.25 9.80 -1.86
CA ALA A 284 -5.23 10.84 -2.09
C ALA A 284 -4.63 12.00 -2.89
N TRP A 285 -5.47 12.74 -3.62
CA TRP A 285 -5.01 13.84 -4.48
C TRP A 285 -4.21 14.89 -3.69
N GLU A 286 -4.60 15.20 -2.44
CA GLU A 286 -3.89 16.16 -1.59
C GLU A 286 -2.54 15.64 -1.09
N CYS A 287 -2.35 14.32 -1.04
CA CYS A 287 -1.06 13.73 -0.73
C CYS A 287 -0.08 13.90 -1.89
N ILE A 288 -0.56 13.70 -3.12
CA ILE A 288 0.26 13.81 -4.34
C ILE A 288 0.66 15.27 -4.57
N LEU A 289 -0.31 16.19 -4.54
CA LEU A 289 -0.05 17.59 -4.89
C LEU A 289 0.51 18.42 -3.73
N MET A 290 0.12 18.14 -2.49
CA MET A 290 0.44 18.98 -1.33
C MET A 290 1.30 18.28 -0.28
N GLY A 291 1.59 16.98 -0.44
CA GLY A 291 2.29 16.20 0.58
C GLY A 291 1.51 16.03 1.89
N LYS A 292 0.18 16.22 1.86
CA LYS A 292 -0.66 16.28 3.07
C LYS A 292 -1.21 14.91 3.47
N PHE A 293 -0.46 14.18 4.28
CA PHE A 293 -0.88 12.90 4.83
C PHE A 293 -1.69 13.06 6.12
N THR A 294 -2.87 12.46 6.16
CA THR A 294 -3.81 12.51 7.29
C THR A 294 -4.58 11.20 7.42
N THR A 295 -5.33 11.00 8.51
CA THR A 295 -6.27 9.88 8.61
C THR A 295 -7.27 9.86 7.46
N ALA A 296 -7.67 11.03 6.94
CA ALA A 296 -8.57 11.10 5.79
C ALA A 296 -7.90 10.65 4.47
N SER A 297 -6.58 10.79 4.31
CA SER A 297 -5.88 10.19 3.18
C SER A 297 -5.71 8.68 3.34
N ASP A 298 -5.66 8.17 4.57
CA ASP A 298 -5.72 6.73 4.81
C ASP A 298 -7.09 6.14 4.48
N MET A 299 -8.20 6.90 4.69
CA MET A 299 -9.54 6.50 4.23
C MET A 299 -9.60 6.35 2.70
N TRP A 300 -8.94 7.25 1.97
CA TRP A 300 -8.79 7.13 0.52
C TRP A 300 -8.03 5.86 0.14
N ALA A 301 -6.88 5.61 0.77
CA ALA A 301 -6.06 4.43 0.53
C ALA A 301 -6.83 3.14 0.85
N PHE A 302 -7.67 3.15 1.90
CA PHE A 302 -8.57 2.04 2.22
C PHE A 302 -9.56 1.76 1.08
N GLY A 303 -10.15 2.78 0.47
CA GLY A 303 -11.02 2.60 -0.70
C GLY A 303 -10.30 1.88 -1.85
N VAL A 304 -9.03 2.24 -2.10
CA VAL A 304 -8.18 1.54 -3.08
C VAL A 304 -7.86 0.10 -2.63
N THR A 305 -7.57 -0.11 -1.34
CA THR A 305 -7.34 -1.46 -0.78
C THR A 305 -8.57 -2.36 -0.90
N LEU A 306 -9.76 -1.82 -0.65
CA LEU A 306 -11.01 -2.55 -0.81
C LEU A 306 -11.25 -2.92 -2.29
N TRP A 307 -10.93 -2.01 -3.21
CA TRP A 307 -10.96 -2.28 -4.65
C TRP A 307 -9.99 -3.42 -5.03
N GLU A 308 -8.75 -3.41 -4.54
CA GLU A 308 -7.78 -4.49 -4.77
C GLU A 308 -8.36 -5.84 -4.33
N MET A 309 -8.96 -5.89 -3.14
CA MET A 309 -9.54 -7.11 -2.58
C MET A 309 -10.69 -7.65 -3.43
N LEU A 310 -11.56 -6.77 -3.93
CA LEU A 310 -12.70 -7.14 -4.77
C LEU A 310 -12.30 -7.49 -6.21
N SER A 311 -11.16 -6.98 -6.69
CA SER A 311 -10.49 -7.43 -7.92
C SER A 311 -9.54 -8.62 -7.68
N VAL A 312 -9.52 -9.17 -6.46
CA VAL A 312 -8.72 -10.35 -6.05
C VAL A 312 -7.22 -10.16 -6.37
N CYS A 313 -6.76 -8.91 -6.30
CA CYS A 313 -5.39 -8.51 -6.59
C CYS A 313 -4.88 -8.95 -7.97
N GLN A 314 -5.77 -9.11 -8.96
CA GLN A 314 -5.38 -9.51 -10.33
C GLN A 314 -4.88 -8.35 -11.19
N GLU A 315 -5.15 -7.11 -10.78
CA GLU A 315 -4.78 -5.90 -11.49
C GLU A 315 -4.27 -4.83 -10.53
N GLN A 316 -3.29 -4.06 -10.99
CA GLN A 316 -2.81 -2.87 -10.28
C GLN A 316 -3.87 -1.75 -10.38
N PRO A 317 -4.10 -0.95 -9.32
CA PRO A 317 -4.96 0.21 -9.42
C PRO A 317 -4.50 1.16 -10.53
N TYR A 318 -5.45 1.56 -11.39
CA TYR A 318 -5.20 2.39 -12.57
C TYR A 318 -4.17 1.77 -13.54
N SER A 319 -4.14 0.44 -13.69
CA SER A 319 -3.21 -0.30 -14.55
C SER A 319 -3.17 0.18 -16.02
N ASN A 320 -4.24 0.82 -16.49
CA ASN A 320 -4.36 1.42 -17.81
C ASN A 320 -3.74 2.83 -17.92
N LEU A 321 -3.25 3.41 -16.82
CA LEU A 321 -2.63 4.73 -16.74
C LEU A 321 -1.14 4.62 -16.38
N THR A 322 -0.32 5.47 -17.00
CA THR A 322 1.07 5.68 -16.58
C THR A 322 1.13 6.42 -15.23
N ASP A 323 2.28 6.39 -14.57
CA ASP A 323 2.48 7.12 -13.31
C ASP A 323 2.25 8.63 -13.45
N GLU A 324 2.67 9.22 -14.59
CA GLU A 324 2.39 10.63 -14.93
C GLU A 324 0.89 10.89 -15.06
N GLN A 325 0.15 10.00 -15.73
CA GLN A 325 -1.30 10.13 -15.87
C GLN A 325 -2.03 9.98 -14.52
N VAL A 326 -1.51 9.17 -13.60
CA VAL A 326 -2.03 9.08 -12.22
C VAL A 326 -1.82 10.41 -11.47
N ILE A 327 -0.65 11.04 -11.65
CA ILE A 327 -0.36 12.37 -11.07
C ILE A 327 -1.26 13.45 -11.69
N ASP A 328 -1.43 13.43 -13.02
CA ASP A 328 -2.32 14.37 -13.72
C ASP A 328 -3.78 14.21 -13.26
N ASN A 329 -4.23 12.98 -13.00
CA ASN A 329 -5.55 12.68 -12.47
C ASN A 329 -5.75 13.32 -11.07
N ALA A 330 -4.74 13.34 -10.21
CA ALA A 330 -4.80 14.08 -8.94
C ALA A 330 -5.02 15.59 -9.17
N GLY A 331 -4.42 16.14 -10.23
CA GLY A 331 -4.69 17.50 -10.71
C GLY A 331 -6.15 17.72 -11.12
N GLU A 332 -6.79 16.73 -11.75
CA GLU A 332 -8.22 16.80 -12.10
C GLU A 332 -9.12 16.77 -10.87
N PHE A 333 -8.79 15.96 -9.86
CA PHE A 333 -9.48 16.01 -8.56
C PHE A 333 -9.38 17.40 -7.92
N PHE A 334 -8.21 18.03 -7.97
CA PHE A 334 -8.06 19.40 -7.46
C PHE A 334 -8.90 20.41 -8.23
N ARG A 335 -8.92 20.32 -9.57
CA ARG A 335 -9.65 21.23 -10.46
C ARG A 335 -11.17 21.11 -10.35
N ASP A 336 -11.69 19.92 -10.03
CA ASP A 336 -13.12 19.66 -9.82
C ASP A 336 -14.00 19.99 -11.03
N GLN A 337 -13.54 19.63 -12.23
CA GLN A 337 -14.22 19.90 -13.51
C GLN A 337 -14.92 18.66 -14.09
N GLY A 338 -15.05 17.57 -13.29
CA GLY A 338 -15.66 16.31 -13.72
C GLY A 338 -14.81 15.51 -14.71
N ARG A 339 -13.49 15.76 -14.76
CA ARG A 339 -12.53 15.06 -15.64
C ARG A 339 -11.72 13.99 -14.91
N GLN A 340 -11.81 13.96 -13.58
CA GLN A 340 -11.14 12.97 -12.77
C GLN A 340 -11.67 11.56 -13.09
N VAL A 341 -10.76 10.59 -13.10
CA VAL A 341 -11.05 9.18 -13.33
C VAL A 341 -10.98 8.44 -12.00
N TYR A 342 -11.99 7.61 -11.75
CA TYR A 342 -12.06 6.72 -10.60
C TYR A 342 -11.74 5.28 -11.04
N LEU A 343 -11.30 4.44 -10.10
CA LEU A 343 -11.22 3.00 -10.34
C LEU A 343 -12.61 2.45 -10.68
N SER A 344 -12.70 1.61 -11.71
CA SER A 344 -13.96 1.02 -12.14
C SER A 344 -14.52 0.06 -11.09
N ARG A 345 -15.85 -0.09 -11.04
CA ARG A 345 -16.51 -1.05 -10.14
C ARG A 345 -16.08 -2.48 -10.49
N PRO A 346 -15.45 -3.24 -9.57
CA PRO A 346 -15.12 -4.63 -9.81
C PRO A 346 -16.39 -5.45 -10.13
N ALA A 347 -16.26 -6.45 -10.98
CA ALA A 347 -17.42 -7.18 -11.51
C ALA A 347 -18.26 -7.91 -10.44
N VAL A 348 -17.70 -8.16 -9.26
CA VAL A 348 -18.38 -8.78 -8.11
C VAL A 348 -18.79 -7.79 -7.02
N CYS A 349 -18.43 -6.52 -7.16
CA CYS A 349 -18.74 -5.51 -6.16
C CYS A 349 -20.21 -5.07 -6.30
N PRO A 350 -21.04 -5.22 -5.26
CA PRO A 350 -22.38 -4.64 -5.23
C PRO A 350 -22.32 -3.12 -5.34
N GLN A 351 -23.41 -2.51 -5.82
CA GLN A 351 -23.47 -1.07 -6.05
C GLN A 351 -23.25 -0.28 -4.75
N GLY A 352 -23.89 -0.67 -3.64
CA GLY A 352 -23.73 0.00 -2.34
C GLY A 352 -22.27 -0.04 -1.82
N LEU A 353 -21.57 -1.15 -2.02
CA LEU A 353 -20.16 -1.26 -1.64
C LEU A 353 -19.25 -0.39 -2.53
N TYR A 354 -19.59 -0.22 -3.80
CA TYR A 354 -18.90 0.70 -4.68
C TYR A 354 -19.15 2.17 -4.34
N GLU A 355 -20.36 2.51 -3.91
CA GLU A 355 -20.68 3.85 -3.40
C GLU A 355 -19.90 4.18 -2.12
N LEU A 356 -19.65 3.20 -1.26
CA LEU A 356 -18.71 3.36 -0.13
C LEU A 356 -17.29 3.69 -0.64
N MET A 357 -16.79 2.97 -1.64
CA MET A 357 -15.46 3.25 -2.23
C MET A 357 -15.40 4.65 -2.84
N LEU A 358 -16.41 5.06 -3.60
CA LEU A 358 -16.51 6.42 -4.14
C LEU A 358 -16.54 7.48 -3.04
N SER A 359 -17.20 7.20 -1.90
CA SER A 359 -17.23 8.08 -0.74
C SER A 359 -15.85 8.21 -0.07
N CYS A 360 -15.06 7.14 -0.06
CA CYS A 360 -13.66 7.19 0.37
C CYS A 360 -12.80 8.08 -0.54
N TRP A 361 -13.14 8.16 -1.82
CA TRP A 361 -12.48 9.00 -2.82
C TRP A 361 -13.12 10.38 -2.99
N ASN A 362 -13.84 10.87 -1.98
CA ASN A 362 -14.38 12.22 -2.00
C ASN A 362 -13.24 13.26 -2.05
N ARG A 363 -13.40 14.27 -2.90
CA ARG A 363 -12.47 15.39 -3.03
C ARG A 363 -12.29 16.13 -1.71
N ASP A 364 -13.39 16.44 -1.01
CA ASP A 364 -13.34 17.04 0.32
C ASP A 364 -13.04 15.94 1.35
N CYS A 365 -11.87 16.05 1.99
CA CYS A 365 -11.42 15.06 2.96
C CYS A 365 -12.33 14.96 4.20
N LYS A 366 -13.16 15.97 4.48
CA LYS A 366 -14.13 15.95 5.58
C LYS A 366 -15.38 15.14 5.26
N LEU A 367 -15.66 14.87 3.99
CA LEU A 367 -16.81 14.11 3.54
C LEU A 367 -16.49 12.62 3.38
N ARG A 368 -15.23 12.22 3.56
CA ARG A 368 -14.83 10.81 3.54
C ARG A 368 -15.37 10.11 4.80
N PRO A 369 -15.90 8.88 4.68
CA PRO A 369 -16.45 8.15 5.81
C PRO A 369 -15.33 7.80 6.80
N SER A 370 -15.62 7.91 8.10
CA SER A 370 -14.63 7.53 9.10
C SER A 370 -14.38 6.01 9.08
N PHE A 371 -13.25 5.55 9.62
CA PHE A 371 -13.03 4.11 9.76
C PHE A 371 -14.06 3.43 10.67
N ALA A 372 -14.72 4.17 11.57
CA ALA A 372 -15.85 3.64 12.33
C ALA A 372 -17.07 3.39 11.43
N ASP A 373 -17.39 4.31 10.53
CA ASP A 373 -18.50 4.18 9.58
C ASP A 373 -18.23 3.06 8.56
N ILE A 374 -17.01 3.04 8.00
CA ILE A 374 -16.55 1.99 7.07
C ILE A 374 -16.66 0.62 7.73
N HIS A 375 -16.16 0.47 8.96
CA HIS A 375 -16.22 -0.80 9.68
C HIS A 375 -17.68 -1.23 9.93
N SER A 376 -18.55 -0.32 10.40
CA SER A 376 -19.98 -0.60 10.63
C SER A 376 -20.64 -1.13 9.36
N PHE A 377 -20.47 -0.42 8.24
CA PHE A 377 -21.03 -0.80 6.95
C PHE A 377 -20.56 -2.19 6.50
N LEU A 378 -19.28 -2.50 6.66
CA LEU A 378 -18.73 -3.80 6.28
C LEU A 378 -19.26 -4.94 7.17
N THR A 379 -19.56 -4.69 8.44
CA THR A 379 -20.06 -5.70 9.37
C THR A 379 -21.58 -5.87 9.35
N GLU A 380 -22.34 -4.82 9.02
CA GLU A 380 -23.81 -4.80 9.15
C GLU A 380 -24.49 -4.92 7.80
N ASP A 381 -24.06 -4.13 6.81
CA ASP A 381 -24.74 -3.99 5.53
C ASP A 381 -24.12 -4.89 4.46
N ALA A 382 -22.80 -4.83 4.29
CA ALA A 382 -22.10 -5.45 3.16
C ALA A 382 -22.13 -6.98 3.16
N MET A 383 -22.22 -7.61 4.33
CA MET A 383 -22.31 -9.07 4.48
C MET A 383 -23.56 -9.67 3.84
N ASN A 384 -24.63 -8.88 3.73
CA ASN A 384 -25.93 -9.30 3.22
C ASN A 384 -26.16 -8.92 1.75
N MET A 385 -25.19 -8.28 1.08
CA MET A 385 -25.32 -7.75 -0.30
C MET A 385 -25.00 -8.78 -1.40
N VAL A 386 -25.19 -10.07 -1.15
CA VAL A 386 -24.89 -11.17 -2.11
C VAL A 386 -26.01 -11.37 -3.11
#